data_AF-A0A3P1UIH8-F1
#
_entry.id   AF-A0A3P1UIH8-F1
#
_cell.length_a   1.000
_cell.length_b   1.000
_cell.length_c   1.000
_cell.angle_alpha   90.00
_cell.angle_beta   90.00
_cell.angle_gamma   90.00
#
_symmetry.space_group_name_H-M   'P 1'
#
loop_
_entity.id
_entity.type
_entity.pdbx_description
1 polymer ?
#
loop_
_entity_poly.entity_id
_entity_poly.type
_entity_poly.pdbx_seq_one_letter_code
_entity_poly.pdbx_strand_id
1 'polypeptide(L)'
;MVAWPTWREHWAASQTSLSRRRASTVAVDLDRLKRHLRIEFDDEDTELEGYLAAAHGSALRYMNRDTVPAGAEAEVDAAVLLIAGDLYENRERQSTVELFENRSARWLLDPYRLLRV
;
A
#
# COMPACT_ATOMS: atom_id res chain seq x y z
N MET A 1 35.79 45.66 28.82
CA MET A 1 36.39 44.86 27.73
C MET A 1 35.23 44.18 27.03
N VAL A 2 34.78 44.74 25.90
CA VAL A 2 33.50 44.38 25.27
C VAL A 2 33.71 43.18 24.35
N ALA A 3 32.97 42.10 24.59
CA ALA A 3 32.91 40.94 23.71
C ALA A 3 31.48 40.82 23.13
N TRP A 4 31.44 40.86 21.81
CA TRP A 4 30.36 40.93 20.83
C TRP A 4 29.04 40.20 21.12
N PRO A 5 27.93 40.80 20.67
CA PRO A 5 27.00 40.07 19.83
C PRO A 5 26.78 40.81 18.50
N THR A 6 26.52 40.07 17.42
CA THR A 6 25.27 40.19 16.65
C THR A 6 25.39 39.58 15.23
N TRP A 7 24.35 38.83 14.87
CA TRP A 7 23.95 38.41 13.52
C TRP A 7 24.72 37.25 12.88
N ARG A 8 24.11 36.04 12.91
CA ARG A 8 23.67 35.28 11.72
C ARG A 8 22.76 34.12 12.16
N GLU A 9 21.54 34.47 12.56
CA GLU A 9 20.40 33.57 12.45
C GLU A 9 19.97 33.54 10.98
N HIS A 10 20.22 32.41 10.32
CA HIS A 10 19.45 32.00 9.16
C HIS A 10 19.55 30.48 9.11
N TRP A 11 18.49 29.82 9.53
CA TRP A 11 17.68 28.92 8.71
C TRP A 11 16.77 28.12 9.64
N ALA A 12 15.52 28.62 9.71
CA ALA A 12 14.25 27.92 9.88
C ALA A 12 14.26 26.62 10.69
N ALA A 13 13.74 26.63 11.91
CA ALA A 13 12.31 26.45 12.17
C ALA A 13 11.76 25.07 11.72
N SER A 14 11.36 24.32 12.75
CA SER A 14 10.17 23.46 12.77
C SER A 14 10.24 22.07 12.14
N GLN A 15 10.54 21.07 12.96
CA GLN A 15 9.87 19.75 12.85
C GLN A 15 9.30 19.33 14.20
N THR A 16 8.41 20.16 14.75
CA THR A 16 7.43 19.74 15.75
C THR A 16 6.07 19.61 15.06
N SER A 17 5.77 18.43 14.57
CA SER A 17 4.42 17.87 14.36
C SER A 17 4.66 16.46 13.80
N LEU A 18 4.13 15.38 14.36
CA LEU A 18 2.73 15.02 14.18
C LEU A 18 2.35 13.97 15.23
N SER A 19 1.72 14.42 16.31
CA SER A 19 0.64 13.67 16.93
C SER A 19 -0.51 13.56 15.93
N ARG A 20 -0.39 12.67 14.96
CA ARG A 20 -1.50 12.25 14.10
C ARG A 20 -1.92 10.89 14.63
N ARG A 21 -3.09 10.81 15.26
CA ARG A 21 -3.85 9.56 15.25
C ARG A 21 -3.98 9.19 13.78
N ARG A 22 -3.11 8.32 13.27
CA ARG A 22 -3.28 7.78 11.93
C ARG A 22 -4.54 6.93 12.05
N ALA A 23 -5.62 7.34 11.38
CA ALA A 23 -6.48 6.34 10.76
C ALA A 23 -5.54 5.31 10.14
N SER A 24 -5.67 4.03 10.47
CA SER A 24 -4.74 2.96 10.10
C SER A 24 -4.40 3.04 8.61
N THR A 25 -3.26 3.66 8.30
CA THR A 25 -2.81 3.91 6.93
C THR A 25 -1.47 3.21 6.80
N VAL A 26 -1.46 2.21 5.91
CA VAL A 26 -0.40 1.23 5.62
C VAL A 26 -0.38 0.02 6.58
N ALA A 27 -0.96 -1.09 6.13
CA ALA A 27 -0.73 -2.42 6.70
C ALA A 27 0.21 -3.27 5.79
N VAL A 28 0.24 -2.99 4.49
CA VAL A 28 1.27 -3.43 3.54
C VAL A 28 2.00 -2.23 2.95
N ASP A 29 3.32 -2.17 3.08
CA ASP A 29 4.21 -1.17 2.51
C ASP A 29 5.01 -1.71 1.31
N LEU A 30 5.78 -0.82 0.68
CA LEU A 30 6.65 -1.15 -0.46
C LEU A 30 7.66 -2.25 -0.11
N ASP A 31 8.30 -2.19 1.06
CA ASP A 31 9.27 -3.20 1.51
C ASP A 31 8.64 -4.59 1.66
N ARG A 32 7.40 -4.66 2.15
CA ARG A 32 6.64 -5.92 2.23
C ARG A 32 6.24 -6.44 0.85
N LEU A 33 5.88 -5.56 -0.09
CA LEU A 33 5.62 -5.95 -1.48
C LEU A 33 6.90 -6.46 -2.18
N LYS A 34 8.02 -5.76 -2.04
CA LYS A 34 9.32 -6.20 -2.57
C LYS A 34 9.71 -7.58 -2.05
N ARG A 35 9.57 -7.82 -0.74
CA ARG A 35 9.81 -9.15 -0.16
C ARG A 35 8.87 -10.22 -0.70
N HIS A 36 7.61 -9.88 -0.95
CA HIS A 36 6.65 -10.80 -1.57
C HIS A 36 7.06 -11.19 -3.00
N LEU A 37 7.54 -10.20 -3.78
CA LEU A 37 8.00 -10.36 -5.16
C LEU A 37 9.45 -10.85 -5.28
N ARG A 38 10.20 -10.90 -4.18
CA ARG A 38 11.63 -11.22 -4.13
C ARG A 38 12.49 -10.22 -4.92
N ILE A 39 12.14 -8.94 -4.84
CA ILE A 39 12.89 -7.82 -5.43
C ILE A 39 13.82 -7.25 -4.35
N GLU A 40 15.08 -7.03 -4.70
CA GLU A 40 16.13 -6.52 -3.78
C GLU A 40 16.66 -5.12 -4.16
N PHE A 41 16.18 -4.55 -5.26
CA PHE A 41 16.62 -3.26 -5.80
C PHE A 41 15.46 -2.27 -5.90
N ASP A 42 15.80 -1.00 -6.16
CA ASP A 42 14.87 0.13 -6.00
C ASP A 42 14.44 0.78 -7.34
N ASP A 43 14.91 0.25 -8.48
CA ASP A 43 14.70 0.84 -9.81
C ASP A 43 13.21 0.93 -10.21
N GLU A 44 12.37 0.07 -9.63
CA GLU A 44 10.94 -0.06 -9.97
C GLU A 44 10.00 0.47 -8.88
N ASP A 45 10.53 1.18 -7.87
CA ASP A 45 9.76 1.58 -6.68
C ASP A 45 8.51 2.38 -7.00
N THR A 46 8.62 3.32 -7.94
CA THR A 46 7.48 4.15 -8.37
C THR A 46 6.37 3.30 -9.03
N GLU A 47 6.75 2.26 -9.77
CA GLU A 47 5.79 1.36 -10.42
C GLU A 47 5.13 0.44 -9.37
N LEU A 48 5.92 -0.12 -8.47
CA LEU A 48 5.46 -0.98 -7.37
C LEU A 48 4.52 -0.25 -6.41
N GLU A 49 4.80 1.03 -6.07
CA GLU A 49 3.88 1.86 -5.30
C GLU A 49 2.54 2.06 -6.01
N GLY A 50 2.56 2.23 -7.33
CA GLY A 50 1.36 2.30 -8.16
C GLY A 50 0.52 1.03 -8.10
N TYR A 51 1.15 -0.14 -8.22
CA TYR A 51 0.47 -1.42 -8.10
C TYR A 51 -0.07 -1.68 -6.71
N LEU A 52 0.67 -1.32 -5.67
CA LEU A 52 0.22 -1.46 -4.29
C LEU A 52 -1.04 -0.62 -4.03
N ALA A 53 -1.04 0.64 -4.49
CA ALA A 53 -2.20 1.53 -4.38
C ALA A 53 -3.41 1.00 -5.17
N ALA A 54 -3.18 0.51 -6.39
CA ALA A 54 -4.23 -0.07 -7.22
C ALA A 54 -4.83 -1.34 -6.59
N ALA A 55 -3.99 -2.23 -6.07
CA ALA A 55 -4.39 -3.47 -5.41
C ALA A 55 -5.23 -3.20 -4.15
N HIS A 56 -4.79 -2.27 -3.31
CA HIS A 56 -5.53 -1.84 -2.11
C HIS A 56 -6.91 -1.27 -2.48
N GLY A 57 -6.96 -0.36 -3.45
CA GLY A 57 -8.22 0.20 -3.95
C GLY A 57 -9.16 -0.87 -4.53
N SER A 58 -8.61 -1.85 -5.24
CA SER A 58 -9.39 -2.96 -5.80
C SER A 58 -9.96 -3.89 -4.72
N ALA A 59 -9.19 -4.20 -3.67
CA ALA A 59 -9.68 -5.00 -2.55
C ALA A 59 -10.86 -4.32 -1.84
N LEU A 60 -10.75 -3.02 -1.56
CA LEU A 60 -11.83 -2.23 -0.96
C LEU A 60 -13.09 -2.17 -1.83
N ARG A 61 -12.92 -1.91 -3.14
CA ARG A 61 -14.03 -1.93 -4.10
C ARG A 61 -14.70 -3.30 -4.19
N TYR A 62 -13.90 -4.37 -4.20
CA TYR A 62 -14.42 -5.74 -4.24
C TYR A 62 -15.32 -6.05 -3.04
N MET A 63 -14.87 -5.68 -1.83
CA MET A 63 -15.64 -5.83 -0.60
C MET A 63 -16.82 -4.83 -0.50
N ASN A 64 -16.91 -3.86 -1.40
CA ASN A 64 -17.84 -2.73 -1.35
C ASN A 64 -17.71 -1.92 -0.03
N ARG A 65 -16.48 -1.51 0.29
CA ARG A 65 -16.16 -0.76 1.52
C ARG A 65 -15.19 0.37 1.23
N ASP A 66 -15.27 1.43 2.04
CA ASP A 66 -14.32 2.56 1.98
C ASP A 66 -13.06 2.31 2.83
N THR A 67 -13.14 1.40 3.80
CA THR A 67 -12.06 1.08 4.73
C THR A 67 -12.00 -0.42 5.02
N VAL A 68 -10.81 -0.87 5.43
CA VAL A 68 -10.59 -2.23 5.91
C VAL A 68 -11.44 -2.47 7.17
N PRO A 69 -12.23 -3.57 7.25
CA PRO A 69 -12.95 -3.93 8.47
C PRO A 69 -12.00 -4.24 9.61
N ALA A 70 -12.39 -3.88 10.84
CA ALA A 70 -11.64 -4.27 12.03
C ALA A 70 -11.59 -5.80 12.17
N GLY A 71 -10.40 -6.35 12.37
CA GLY A 71 -10.17 -7.79 12.48
C GLY A 71 -10.05 -8.53 11.14
N ALA A 72 -10.01 -7.81 10.02
CA ALA A 72 -9.80 -8.36 8.66
C ALA A 72 -8.43 -7.97 8.08
N GLU A 73 -7.58 -7.31 8.86
CA GLU A 73 -6.37 -6.65 8.36
C GLU A 73 -5.40 -7.65 7.75
N ALA A 74 -5.21 -8.82 8.38
CA ALA A 74 -4.28 -9.83 7.90
C ALA A 74 -4.74 -10.46 6.56
N GLU A 75 -6.04 -10.73 6.44
CA GLU A 75 -6.66 -11.30 5.25
C GLU A 75 -6.62 -10.31 4.09
N VAL A 76 -6.95 -9.05 4.35
CA VAL A 76 -6.90 -7.98 3.34
C VAL A 76 -5.46 -7.72 2.91
N ASP A 77 -4.50 -7.68 3.84
CA ASP A 77 -3.08 -7.52 3.52
C ASP A 77 -2.57 -8.62 2.59
N ALA A 78 -2.89 -9.88 2.90
CA ALA A 78 -2.49 -11.02 2.08
C ALA A 78 -3.14 -10.96 0.68
N ALA A 79 -4.43 -10.58 0.61
CA ALA A 79 -5.10 -10.41 -0.67
C ALA A 79 -4.50 -9.26 -1.51
N VAL A 80 -4.16 -8.14 -0.88
CA VAL A 80 -3.51 -7.00 -1.55
C VAL A 80 -2.16 -7.39 -2.12
N LEU A 81 -1.35 -8.17 -1.41
CA LEU A 81 -0.08 -8.68 -1.92
C LEU A 81 -0.27 -9.60 -3.14
N LEU A 82 -1.24 -10.51 -3.09
CA LEU A 82 -1.56 -11.40 -4.21
C LEU A 82 -2.03 -10.62 -5.45
N ILE A 83 -2.87 -9.59 -5.26
CA ILE A 83 -3.35 -8.75 -6.35
C ILE A 83 -2.22 -7.87 -6.91
N ALA A 84 -1.40 -7.26 -6.05
CA ALA A 84 -0.27 -6.44 -6.48
C ALA A 84 0.76 -7.28 -7.25
N GLY A 85 1.01 -8.52 -6.81
CA GLY A 85 1.88 -9.44 -7.55
C GLY A 85 1.32 -9.82 -8.91
N ASP A 86 0.02 -10.06 -9.00
CA ASP A 86 -0.64 -10.31 -10.29
C ASP A 86 -0.51 -9.11 -11.25
N LEU A 87 -0.67 -7.88 -10.76
CA LEU A 87 -0.49 -6.66 -11.56
C LEU A 87 0.95 -6.47 -12.06
N TYR A 88 1.93 -6.80 -11.22
CA TYR A 88 3.34 -6.70 -11.57
C TYR A 88 3.77 -7.74 -12.62
N GLU A 89 3.30 -8.97 -12.49
CA GLU A 89 3.65 -10.06 -13.42
C GLU A 89 2.88 -9.95 -14.75
N ASN A 90 1.60 -9.54 -14.71
CA ASN A 90 0.70 -9.53 -15.85
C ASN A 90 0.39 -8.10 -16.35
N ARG A 91 1.38 -7.46 -16.98
CA ARG A 91 1.33 -6.05 -17.41
C ARG A 91 0.66 -5.78 -18.76
N GLU A 92 0.21 -6.83 -19.45
CA GLU A 92 -0.38 -6.73 -20.76
C GLU A 92 -1.89 -6.87 -20.70
N ARG A 93 -2.61 -6.13 -21.57
CA ARG A 93 -4.06 -6.28 -21.71
C ARG A 93 -4.45 -7.68 -22.19
N GLN A 94 -3.57 -8.32 -22.95
CA GLN A 94 -3.79 -9.64 -23.55
C GLN A 94 -2.55 -10.50 -23.32
N SER A 95 -2.78 -11.78 -23.03
CA SER A 95 -1.72 -12.77 -22.88
C SER A 95 -1.85 -13.84 -23.95
N THR A 96 -0.72 -14.43 -24.33
CA THR A 96 -0.68 -15.60 -25.21
C THR A 96 -1.00 -16.90 -24.47
N VAL A 97 -1.00 -16.85 -23.13
CA VAL A 97 -1.42 -17.95 -22.25
C VAL A 97 -2.69 -17.57 -21.51
N GLU A 98 -3.51 -18.57 -21.20
CA GLU A 98 -4.71 -18.37 -20.39
C GLU A 98 -4.31 -18.04 -18.94
N LEU A 99 -4.91 -16.97 -18.40
CA LEU A 99 -4.72 -16.56 -17.01
C LEU A 99 -5.96 -16.96 -16.21
N PHE A 100 -5.73 -17.56 -15.05
CA PHE A 100 -6.78 -17.97 -14.13
C PHE A 100 -6.82 -17.06 -12.92
N GLU A 101 -8.02 -16.79 -12.43
CA GLU A 101 -8.22 -15.97 -11.25
C GLU A 101 -7.57 -16.61 -10.00
N ASN A 102 -6.87 -15.80 -9.22
CA ASN A 102 -6.35 -16.22 -7.92
C ASN A 102 -7.49 -16.40 -6.91
N ARG A 103 -7.90 -17.66 -6.72
CA ARG A 103 -8.97 -18.03 -5.80
C ARG A 103 -8.68 -17.63 -4.35
N SER A 104 -7.43 -17.65 -3.91
CA SER A 104 -7.06 -17.31 -2.54
C SER A 104 -7.34 -15.84 -2.23
N ALA A 105 -7.00 -14.93 -3.16
CA ALA A 105 -7.31 -13.51 -2.97
C ALA A 105 -8.82 -13.28 -2.79
N ARG A 106 -9.65 -13.98 -3.58
CA ARG A 106 -11.10 -13.93 -3.45
C ARG A 106 -11.60 -14.47 -2.11
N TRP A 107 -11.14 -15.66 -1.72
CA TRP A 107 -11.57 -16.31 -0.47
C TRP A 107 -11.21 -15.53 0.78
N LEU A 108 -10.12 -14.77 0.76
CA LEU A 108 -9.73 -13.87 1.84
C LEU A 108 -10.68 -12.67 1.98
N LEU A 109 -11.24 -12.17 0.85
CA LEU A 109 -12.08 -10.97 0.83
C LEU A 109 -13.58 -11.26 0.90
N ASP A 110 -14.03 -12.42 0.42
CA ASP A 110 -15.43 -12.84 0.36
C ASP A 110 -16.20 -12.65 1.68
N PRO A 111 -15.67 -13.07 2.86
CA PRO A 111 -16.40 -12.94 4.13
C PRO A 111 -16.73 -11.51 4.54
N TYR A 112 -15.99 -10.53 4.02
CA TYR A 112 -16.10 -9.13 4.42
C TYR A 112 -16.93 -8.29 3.44
N ARG A 113 -17.42 -8.90 2.36
CA ARG A 113 -18.15 -8.22 1.30
C ARG A 113 -19.55 -7.78 1.75
N LEU A 114 -19.88 -6.51 1.54
CA LEU A 114 -21.23 -5.99 1.77
C LEU A 114 -22.14 -6.34 0.60
N LEU A 115 -22.98 -7.36 0.80
CA LEU A 115 -24.03 -7.74 -0.14
C LEU A 115 -25.26 -6.86 0.08
N ARG A 116 -25.68 -6.16 -0.96
CA ARG A 116 -26.98 -5.48 -0.98
C ARG A 116 -28.05 -6.53 -1.28
N VAL A 117 -29.07 -6.57 -0.43
CA VAL A 117 -30.30 -7.35 -0.63
C VAL A 117 -31.35 -6.48 -1.32
#